data_AF-A0A843K806-F1
#
_entry.id   AF-A0A843K806-F1
#
_cell.length_a   1.000
_cell.length_b   1.000
_cell.length_c   1.000
_cell.angle_alpha   90.00
_cell.angle_beta   90.00
_cell.angle_gamma   90.00
#
_symmetry.space_group_name_H-M   'P 1'
#
loop_
_entity.id
_entity.type
_entity.pdbx_description
1 polymer ?
#
loop_
_entity_poly.entity_id
_entity_poly.type
_entity_poly.pdbx_seq_one_letter_code
_entity_poly.pdbx_strand_id
1 'polypeptide(L)'
;MVKVLKPKGQVKKAEAKAKPAEALERRKVPKKPASFDQREESLRTLSQFYLGEMDLKMRMRQMTIASGKEPQEWVATLEILRDNIIKTEHPDLKLKMYQGMADLLAKVGQKEDLFIIQQIIARYNLKSFKDIGFEKVEVEVAKDACPVCRRMAGKRFRIEEAMESMPIPCHDCSTEVDAVKGYCRCRYFAVF
;
A
#
# COMPACT_ATOMS: atom_id res chain seq x y z
N MET A 1 -19.96 -53.97 -57.63
CA MET A 1 -19.96 -55.22 -56.83
C MET A 1 -18.53 -55.73 -56.72
N VAL A 2 -17.87 -55.59 -55.57
CA VAL A 2 -16.91 -56.60 -55.04
C VAL A 2 -16.87 -56.39 -53.52
N LYS A 3 -17.39 -57.36 -52.76
CA LYS A 3 -17.22 -57.46 -51.31
C LYS A 3 -15.88 -58.16 -51.07
N VAL A 4 -14.97 -57.55 -50.30
CA VAL A 4 -13.78 -58.25 -49.80
C VAL A 4 -13.78 -58.22 -48.28
N LEU A 5 -13.50 -59.40 -47.73
CA LEU A 5 -13.65 -59.83 -46.36
C LEU A 5 -12.63 -59.20 -45.39
N LYS A 6 -13.07 -59.05 -44.14
CA LYS A 6 -12.26 -58.73 -42.95
C LYS A 6 -11.15 -59.77 -42.73
N PRO A 7 -10.10 -59.39 -41.99
CA PRO A 7 -9.65 -60.24 -40.90
C PRO A 7 -9.60 -59.52 -39.54
N LYS A 8 -9.82 -60.36 -38.53
CA LYS A 8 -9.89 -60.10 -37.10
C LYS A 8 -8.52 -59.67 -36.56
N GLY A 9 -8.50 -58.71 -35.64
CA GLY A 9 -7.29 -58.27 -34.95
C GLY A 9 -7.60 -57.68 -33.57
N GLN A 10 -7.66 -58.59 -32.59
CA GLN A 10 -7.48 -58.44 -31.14
C GLN A 10 -7.61 -57.05 -30.49
N VAL A 11 -8.63 -56.94 -29.63
CA VAL A 11 -8.78 -55.91 -28.61
C VAL A 11 -7.76 -56.16 -27.49
N LYS A 12 -6.75 -55.31 -27.36
CA LYS A 12 -5.98 -55.18 -26.12
C LYS A 12 -6.72 -54.21 -25.19
N LYS A 13 -7.29 -54.76 -24.11
CA LYS A 13 -7.69 -54.00 -22.92
C LYS A 13 -6.45 -53.34 -22.33
N ALA A 14 -6.37 -52.02 -22.40
CA ALA A 14 -5.49 -51.24 -21.55
C ALA A 14 -6.25 -50.93 -20.26
N GLU A 15 -5.75 -51.45 -19.15
CA GLU A 15 -6.27 -51.24 -17.81
C GLU A 15 -6.13 -49.75 -17.43
N ALA A 16 -7.27 -49.11 -17.20
CA ALA A 16 -7.32 -47.79 -16.58
C ALA A 16 -6.88 -47.93 -15.12
N LYS A 17 -5.64 -47.55 -14.81
CA LYS A 17 -5.19 -47.33 -13.44
C LYS A 17 -5.95 -46.14 -12.86
N ALA A 18 -6.91 -46.44 -12.00
CA ALA A 18 -7.55 -45.48 -11.11
C ALA A 18 -6.47 -44.81 -10.25
N LYS A 19 -6.35 -43.48 -10.36
CA LYS A 19 -5.57 -42.67 -9.44
C LYS A 19 -6.31 -42.60 -8.10
N PRO A 20 -5.62 -42.72 -6.96
CA PRO A 20 -6.24 -42.55 -5.66
C PRO A 20 -6.72 -41.11 -5.49
N ALA A 21 -7.93 -40.97 -4.96
CA ALA A 21 -8.53 -39.69 -4.60
C ALA A 21 -7.64 -38.99 -3.58
N GLU A 22 -6.99 -37.91 -4.01
CA GLU A 22 -6.38 -36.92 -3.12
C GLU A 22 -7.46 -36.44 -2.15
N ALA A 23 -7.22 -36.67 -0.87
CA ALA A 23 -8.00 -36.13 0.21
C ALA A 23 -8.03 -34.60 0.06
N LEU A 24 -9.23 -34.07 -0.23
CA LEU A 24 -9.51 -32.64 -0.12
C LEU A 24 -9.23 -32.25 1.34
N GLU A 25 -8.02 -31.75 1.59
CA GLU A 25 -7.72 -31.01 2.80
C GLU A 25 -8.77 -29.89 2.90
N ARG A 26 -9.62 -29.99 3.92
CA ARG A 26 -10.51 -28.91 4.33
C ARG A 26 -9.62 -27.70 4.60
N ARG A 27 -9.48 -26.83 3.60
CA ARG A 27 -8.90 -25.49 3.74
C ARG A 27 -9.59 -24.86 4.95
N LYS A 28 -8.85 -24.76 6.05
CA LYS A 28 -9.27 -24.03 7.24
C LYS A 28 -9.67 -22.65 6.76
N VAL A 29 -10.96 -22.34 6.86
CA VAL A 29 -11.47 -20.99 6.60
C VAL A 29 -10.64 -20.06 7.49
N PRO A 30 -9.94 -19.06 6.94
CA PRO A 30 -9.15 -18.14 7.74
C PRO A 30 -10.07 -17.52 8.79
N LYS A 31 -9.65 -17.57 10.06
CA LYS A 31 -10.31 -16.89 11.18
C LYS A 31 -10.65 -15.47 10.71
N LYS A 32 -11.89 -15.03 10.96
CA LYS A 32 -12.30 -13.63 10.75
C LYS A 32 -11.16 -12.72 11.26
N PRO A 33 -10.71 -11.75 10.46
CA PRO A 33 -9.67 -10.83 10.90
C PRO A 33 -10.11 -10.21 12.22
N ALA A 34 -9.18 -10.11 13.18
CA ALA A 34 -9.42 -9.44 14.44
C ALA A 34 -10.10 -8.10 14.17
N SER A 35 -11.15 -7.77 14.92
CA SER A 35 -11.86 -6.49 14.77
C SER A 35 -10.84 -5.36 14.82
N PHE A 36 -10.75 -4.59 13.75
CA PHE A 36 -9.83 -3.46 13.64
C PHE A 36 -10.20 -2.40 14.68
N ASP A 37 -9.35 -2.21 15.68
CA ASP A 37 -9.54 -1.21 16.73
C ASP A 37 -8.94 0.13 16.28
N GLN A 38 -9.83 1.06 15.87
CA GLN A 38 -9.42 2.38 15.40
C GLN A 38 -8.69 3.18 16.47
N ARG A 39 -9.03 2.99 17.74
CA ARG A 39 -8.43 3.71 18.86
C ARG A 39 -7.02 3.25 19.09
N GLU A 40 -6.82 1.93 19.13
CA GLU A 40 -5.49 1.34 19.30
C GLU A 40 -4.53 1.81 18.18
N GLU A 41 -4.98 1.77 16.93
CA GLU A 41 -4.14 2.19 15.79
C GLU A 41 -3.89 3.71 15.76
N SER A 42 -4.87 4.52 16.17
CA SER A 42 -4.70 5.98 16.33
C SER A 42 -3.63 6.30 17.38
N LEU A 43 -3.73 5.69 18.56
CA LEU A 43 -2.77 5.89 19.65
C LEU A 43 -1.38 5.34 19.28
N ARG A 44 -1.32 4.18 18.61
CA ARG A 44 -0.07 3.61 18.11
C ARG A 44 0.60 4.57 17.14
N THR A 45 -0.15 5.18 16.23
CA THR A 45 0.38 6.16 15.27
C THR A 45 0.89 7.41 15.97
N LEU A 46 0.12 7.99 16.90
CA LEU A 46 0.50 9.17 17.67
C LEU A 46 1.73 8.92 18.56
N SER A 47 1.85 7.74 19.16
CA SER A 47 2.94 7.40 20.06
C SER A 47 4.32 7.45 19.39
N GLN A 48 4.39 7.24 18.07
CA GLN A 48 5.63 7.37 17.29
C GLN A 48 6.19 8.79 17.30
N PHE A 49 5.36 9.78 17.66
CA PHE A 49 5.68 11.21 17.68
C PHE A 49 5.54 11.81 19.08
N TYR A 50 5.58 10.97 20.12
CA TYR A 50 5.45 11.39 21.52
C TYR A 50 4.11 12.06 21.86
N LEU A 51 3.07 11.73 21.08
CA LEU A 51 1.69 12.17 21.31
C LEU A 51 0.89 11.00 21.88
N GLY A 52 -0.06 11.30 22.76
CA GLY A 52 -0.75 10.27 23.54
C GLY A 52 -2.27 10.41 23.55
N GLU A 53 -2.90 9.66 24.46
CA GLU A 53 -4.35 9.63 24.64
C GLU A 53 -4.93 11.01 25.01
N MET A 54 -4.15 11.82 25.72
CA MET A 54 -4.60 13.16 26.12
C MET A 54 -4.71 14.11 24.93
N ASP A 55 -3.73 14.10 24.02
CA ASP A 55 -3.76 14.90 22.80
C ASP A 55 -4.96 14.53 21.92
N LEU A 56 -5.21 13.21 21.78
CA LEU A 56 -6.35 12.70 21.02
C LEU A 56 -7.68 13.14 21.61
N LYS A 57 -7.89 12.95 22.93
CA LYS A 57 -9.11 13.39 23.62
C LYS A 57 -9.33 14.90 23.52
N MET A 58 -8.28 15.69 23.69
CA MET A 58 -8.35 17.15 23.57
C MET A 58 -8.75 17.57 22.15
N ARG A 59 -8.14 16.99 21.10
CA ARG A 59 -8.50 17.30 19.72
C ARG A 59 -9.92 16.88 19.38
N MET A 60 -10.34 15.67 19.76
CA MET A 60 -11.71 15.21 19.55
C MET A 60 -12.72 16.18 20.18
N ARG A 61 -12.49 16.60 21.43
CA ARG A 61 -13.35 17.58 22.10
C ARG A 61 -13.41 18.91 21.35
N GLN A 62 -12.29 19.44 20.87
CA GLN A 62 -12.25 20.68 20.08
C GLN A 62 -13.08 20.55 18.80
N MET A 63 -12.92 19.44 18.09
CA MET A 63 -13.69 19.16 16.87
C MET A 63 -15.19 18.97 17.14
N THR A 64 -15.56 18.33 18.26
CA THR A 64 -16.95 18.20 18.69
C THR A 64 -17.57 19.56 18.99
N ILE A 65 -16.84 20.46 19.66
CA ILE A 65 -17.31 21.82 19.93
C ILE A 65 -17.52 22.60 18.63
N ALA A 66 -16.59 22.46 17.66
CA ALA A 66 -16.65 23.21 16.41
C ALA A 66 -17.73 22.71 15.44
N SER A 67 -17.94 21.39 15.35
CA SER A 67 -18.85 20.77 14.38
C SER A 67 -20.20 20.32 14.96
N GLY A 68 -20.33 20.27 16.29
CA GLY A 68 -21.47 19.70 17.00
C GLY A 68 -21.56 18.17 16.95
N LYS A 69 -20.58 17.47 16.37
CA LYS A 69 -20.55 16.00 16.22
C LYS A 69 -19.22 15.43 16.68
N GLU A 70 -19.26 14.27 17.33
CA GLU A 70 -18.05 13.56 17.71
C GLU A 70 -17.34 12.99 16.47
N PRO A 71 -16.08 13.39 16.20
CA PRO A 71 -15.35 12.88 15.05
C PRO A 71 -14.88 11.44 15.28
N GLN A 72 -14.57 10.73 14.19
CA GLN A 72 -13.86 9.46 14.29
C GLN A 72 -12.41 9.69 14.76
N GLU A 73 -11.86 8.77 15.57
CA GLU A 73 -10.55 8.96 16.23
C GLU A 73 -9.39 9.11 15.23
N TRP A 74 -9.44 8.37 14.12
CA TRP A 74 -8.41 8.47 13.08
C TRP A 74 -8.44 9.85 12.39
N VAL A 75 -9.61 10.48 12.26
CA VAL A 75 -9.72 11.85 11.70
C VAL A 75 -9.05 12.85 12.65
N ALA A 76 -9.33 12.77 13.95
CA ALA A 76 -8.68 13.61 14.95
C ALA A 76 -7.16 13.38 14.98
N THR A 77 -6.71 12.14 14.77
CA THR A 77 -5.28 11.80 14.65
C THR A 77 -4.64 12.48 13.44
N LEU A 78 -5.29 12.43 12.27
CA LEU A 78 -4.78 13.10 11.07
C LEU A 78 -4.70 14.62 11.26
N GLU A 79 -5.67 15.24 11.92
CA GLU A 79 -5.64 16.68 12.25
C GLU A 79 -4.47 17.03 13.19
N ILE A 80 -4.23 16.21 14.22
CA ILE A 80 -3.06 16.40 15.09
C ILE A 80 -1.77 16.30 14.28
N LEU A 81 -1.63 15.29 13.41
CA LEU A 81 -0.43 15.12 12.59
C LEU A 81 -0.24 16.30 11.62
N ARG A 82 -1.30 16.79 10.97
CA ARG A 82 -1.27 17.97 10.09
C ARG A 82 -0.74 19.21 10.83
N ASP A 83 -1.28 19.50 12.01
CA ASP A 83 -0.82 20.62 12.83
C ASP A 83 0.65 20.50 13.23
N ASN A 84 1.09 19.29 13.58
CA ASN A 84 2.48 19.04 13.95
C ASN A 84 3.43 19.12 12.74
N ILE A 85 3.01 18.67 11.56
CA ILE A 85 3.78 18.80 10.32
C ILE A 85 4.04 20.28 9.99
N ILE A 86 3.06 21.15 10.19
CA ILE A 86 3.20 22.60 9.95
C ILE A 86 4.24 23.20 10.90
N LYS A 87 4.22 22.80 12.18
CA LYS A 87 5.11 23.31 13.24
C LYS A 87 6.51 22.71 13.21
N THR A 88 6.66 21.51 12.64
CA THR A 88 7.95 20.82 12.57
C THR A 88 8.85 21.54 11.57
N GLU A 89 10.14 21.70 11.87
CA GLU A 89 11.12 22.21 10.91
C GLU A 89 11.91 21.08 10.27
N HIS A 90 12.21 20.03 11.04
CA HIS A 90 13.05 18.92 10.60
C HIS A 90 12.39 18.11 9.47
N PRO A 91 13.00 18.04 8.26
CA PRO A 91 12.38 17.42 7.09
C PRO A 91 12.10 15.93 7.29
N ASP A 92 13.01 15.18 7.91
CA ASP A 92 12.81 13.74 8.14
C ASP A 92 11.65 13.46 9.09
N LEU A 93 11.41 14.35 10.06
CA LEU A 93 10.30 14.19 11.00
C LEU A 93 8.98 14.48 10.29
N LYS A 94 8.91 15.51 9.43
CA LYS A 94 7.74 15.74 8.56
C LYS A 94 7.44 14.53 7.69
N LEU A 95 8.48 13.97 7.06
CA LEU A 95 8.34 12.82 6.18
C LEU A 95 7.80 11.61 6.94
N LYS A 96 8.32 11.34 8.16
CA LYS A 96 7.79 10.28 9.03
C LYS A 96 6.32 10.53 9.42
N MET A 97 5.93 11.77 9.71
CA MET A 97 4.53 12.10 10.01
C MET A 97 3.62 11.87 8.81
N TYR A 98 4.01 12.29 7.59
CA TYR A 98 3.27 11.97 6.37
C TYR A 98 3.15 10.46 6.13
N GLN A 99 4.22 9.71 6.37
CA GLN A 99 4.20 8.26 6.30
C GLN A 99 3.20 7.66 7.31
N GLY A 100 3.20 8.15 8.55
CA GLY A 100 2.24 7.75 9.57
C GLY A 100 0.78 8.04 9.17
N MET A 101 0.52 9.18 8.51
CA MET A 101 -0.80 9.49 7.96
C MET A 101 -1.21 8.50 6.86
N ALA A 102 -0.31 8.21 5.92
CA ALA A 102 -0.58 7.27 4.83
C ALA A 102 -0.85 5.84 5.37
N ASP A 103 -0.08 5.40 6.35
CA ASP A 103 -0.23 4.08 6.97
C ASP A 103 -1.54 3.97 7.75
N LEU A 104 -1.91 5.02 8.49
CA LEU A 104 -3.18 5.07 9.21
C LEU A 104 -4.36 5.01 8.22
N LEU A 105 -4.33 5.81 7.15
CA LEU A 105 -5.35 5.80 6.09
C LEU A 105 -5.49 4.41 5.45
N ALA A 106 -4.37 3.74 5.17
CA ALA A 106 -4.38 2.39 4.60
C ALA A 106 -5.07 1.37 5.52
N LYS A 107 -4.76 1.44 6.82
CA LYS A 107 -5.33 0.56 7.85
C LYS A 107 -6.81 0.80 8.07
N VAL A 108 -7.27 2.06 8.09
CA VAL A 108 -8.69 2.39 8.23
C VAL A 108 -9.49 2.19 6.93
N GLY A 109 -8.81 1.87 5.82
CA GLY A 109 -9.42 1.64 4.51
C GLY A 109 -9.82 2.92 3.77
N GLN A 110 -9.28 4.06 4.16
CA GLN A 110 -9.59 5.36 3.58
C GLN A 110 -8.66 5.66 2.41
N LYS A 111 -9.26 6.01 1.26
CA LYS A 111 -8.54 6.33 0.01
C LYS A 111 -8.40 7.82 -0.22
N GLU A 112 -9.27 8.60 0.40
CA GLU A 112 -9.22 10.06 0.35
C GLU A 112 -7.85 10.53 0.84
N ASP A 113 -7.24 11.46 0.12
CA ASP A 113 -5.91 12.01 0.35
C ASP A 113 -4.71 11.04 0.29
N LEU A 114 -4.92 9.72 0.32
CA LEU A 114 -3.83 8.74 0.39
C LEU A 114 -2.84 8.89 -0.77
N PHE A 115 -3.35 9.06 -2.00
CA PHE A 115 -2.50 9.28 -3.18
C PHE A 115 -1.72 10.61 -3.09
N ILE A 116 -2.38 11.68 -2.63
CA ILE A 116 -1.79 13.00 -2.49
C ILE A 116 -0.66 12.97 -1.44
N ILE A 117 -0.91 12.33 -0.29
CA ILE A 117 0.09 12.18 0.77
C ILE A 117 1.29 11.37 0.27
N GLN A 118 1.07 10.26 -0.46
CA GLN A 118 2.16 9.50 -1.08
C GLN A 118 2.95 10.33 -2.10
N GLN A 119 2.30 11.20 -2.88
CA GLN A 119 3.00 12.13 -3.77
C GLN A 119 3.85 13.13 -2.99
N ILE A 120 3.34 13.66 -1.87
CA ILE A 120 4.12 14.56 -0.99
C ILE A 120 5.37 13.83 -0.48
N ILE A 121 5.22 12.61 0.04
CA ILE A 121 6.34 11.77 0.50
C ILE A 121 7.38 11.58 -0.61
N ALA A 122 6.93 11.21 -1.81
CA ALA A 122 7.80 11.03 -2.98
C ALA A 122 8.53 12.32 -3.38
N ARG A 123 7.86 13.47 -3.37
CA ARG A 123 8.48 14.79 -3.63
C ARG A 123 9.54 15.14 -2.59
N TYR A 124 9.28 14.89 -1.31
CA TYR A 124 10.27 15.13 -0.25
C TYR A 124 11.52 14.27 -0.45
N ASN A 125 11.36 12.99 -0.79
CA ASN A 125 12.49 12.11 -1.09
C ASN A 125 13.31 12.60 -2.29
N LEU A 126 12.64 12.95 -3.40
CA LEU A 126 13.32 13.52 -4.58
C LEU A 126 14.08 14.81 -4.25
N LYS A 127 13.46 15.70 -3.48
CA LYS A 127 14.10 16.94 -3.02
C LYS A 127 15.34 16.64 -2.17
N SER A 128 15.26 15.69 -1.24
CA SER A 128 16.41 15.30 -0.43
C SER A 128 17.58 14.78 -1.26
N PHE A 129 17.31 13.98 -2.30
CA PHE A 129 18.36 13.52 -3.23
C PHE A 129 18.97 14.69 -4.02
N LYS A 130 18.15 15.65 -4.47
CA LYS A 130 18.64 16.87 -5.13
C LYS A 130 19.53 17.68 -4.21
N ASP A 131 19.12 17.88 -2.96
CA ASP A 131 19.85 18.67 -1.96
C ASP A 131 21.21 18.03 -1.60
N ILE A 132 21.32 16.70 -1.68
CA ILE A 132 22.58 15.95 -1.49
C ILE A 132 23.49 16.02 -2.74
N GLY A 133 22.96 16.45 -3.89
CA GLY A 133 23.73 16.62 -5.13
C GLY A 133 23.61 15.46 -6.13
N PHE A 134 22.62 14.57 -5.97
CA PHE A 134 22.31 13.59 -7.02
C PHE A 134 21.59 14.25 -8.20
N GLU A 135 21.86 13.78 -9.41
CA GLU A 135 21.19 14.28 -10.63
C GLU A 135 20.08 13.33 -11.10
N LYS A 136 20.20 12.04 -10.79
CA LYS A 136 19.36 10.98 -11.33
C LYS A 136 18.83 10.06 -10.24
N VAL A 137 17.66 9.51 -10.52
CA VAL A 137 17.01 8.49 -9.69
C VAL A 137 16.53 7.34 -10.56
N GLU A 138 16.53 6.15 -9.99
CA GLU A 138 15.95 4.93 -10.56
C GLU A 138 14.71 4.54 -9.75
N VAL A 139 13.66 4.06 -10.42
CA VAL A 139 12.46 3.57 -9.75
C VAL A 139 12.68 2.13 -9.29
N GLU A 140 12.73 1.94 -7.97
CA GLU A 140 12.72 0.63 -7.32
C GLU A 140 11.29 0.24 -6.97
N VAL A 141 10.84 -0.91 -7.47
CA VAL A 141 9.49 -1.43 -7.23
C VAL A 141 9.47 -2.42 -6.07
N ALA A 142 8.39 -2.43 -5.28
CA ALA A 142 8.19 -3.45 -4.27
C ALA A 142 8.16 -4.86 -4.88
N LYS A 143 8.58 -5.88 -4.12
CA LYS A 143 8.64 -7.28 -4.61
C LYS A 143 7.29 -7.81 -5.10
N ASP A 144 6.20 -7.33 -4.50
CA ASP A 144 4.81 -7.63 -4.81
C ASP A 144 4.10 -6.47 -5.52
N ALA A 145 4.86 -5.60 -6.20
CA ALA A 145 4.31 -4.52 -7.00
C ALA A 145 3.31 -5.03 -8.04
N CYS A 146 2.24 -4.26 -8.26
CA CYS A 146 1.24 -4.55 -9.27
C CYS A 146 1.81 -4.47 -10.71
N PRO A 147 1.11 -5.01 -11.73
CA PRO A 147 1.58 -4.99 -13.11
C PRO A 147 1.91 -3.60 -13.66
N VAL A 148 1.18 -2.56 -13.25
CA VAL A 148 1.42 -1.16 -13.66
C VAL A 148 2.75 -0.69 -13.09
N CYS A 149 2.95 -0.83 -11.78
CA CYS A 149 4.18 -0.44 -11.11
C CYS A 149 5.40 -1.21 -11.64
N ARG A 150 5.27 -2.52 -11.96
CA ARG A 150 6.38 -3.32 -12.52
C ARG A 150 6.91 -2.78 -13.84
N ARG A 151 6.08 -2.13 -14.66
CA ARG A 151 6.54 -1.48 -15.91
C ARG A 151 7.43 -0.27 -15.65
N MET A 152 7.49 0.22 -14.41
CA MET A 152 8.37 1.31 -14.00
C MET A 152 9.69 0.83 -13.41
N ALA A 153 9.84 -0.46 -13.13
CA ALA A 153 11.04 -1.02 -12.54
C ALA A 153 12.30 -0.69 -13.36
N GLY A 154 13.31 -0.12 -12.71
CA GLY A 154 14.58 0.21 -13.34
C GLY A 154 14.55 1.44 -14.25
N LYS A 155 13.40 2.11 -14.42
CA LYS A 155 13.35 3.35 -15.19
C LYS A 155 14.13 4.44 -14.46
N ARG A 156 15.01 5.11 -15.20
CA ARG A 156 15.85 6.21 -14.73
C ARG A 156 15.30 7.54 -15.19
N PHE A 157 15.33 8.52 -14.31
CA PHE A 157 14.86 9.88 -14.55
C PHE A 157 15.90 10.86 -14.03
N ARG A 158 16.01 12.04 -14.66
CA ARG A 158 16.59 13.17 -13.95
C ARG A 158 15.67 13.54 -12.79
N ILE A 159 16.22 14.01 -11.68
CA ILE A 159 15.39 14.33 -10.50
C ILE A 159 14.35 15.40 -10.83
N GLU A 160 14.69 16.37 -11.68
CA GLU A 160 13.78 17.44 -12.13
C GLU A 160 12.61 16.88 -12.94
N GLU A 161 12.89 15.99 -13.90
CA GLU A 161 11.86 15.28 -14.68
C GLU A 161 10.96 14.43 -13.78
N ALA A 162 11.53 13.76 -12.78
CA ALA A 162 10.78 12.95 -11.82
C ALA A 162 9.88 13.81 -10.92
N MET A 163 10.34 15.00 -10.50
CA MET A 163 9.53 15.93 -9.70
C MET A 163 8.38 16.54 -10.51
N GLU A 164 8.57 16.76 -11.81
CA GLU A 164 7.52 17.30 -12.69
C GLU A 164 6.48 16.23 -13.02
N SER A 165 6.92 15.08 -13.53
CA SER A 165 6.04 14.02 -14.01
C SER A 165 5.48 13.11 -12.92
N MET A 166 6.09 13.08 -11.72
CA MET A 166 5.70 12.24 -10.57
C MET A 166 5.29 10.80 -10.96
N PRO A 167 6.17 10.02 -11.63
CA PRO A 167 5.83 8.69 -12.12
C PRO A 167 5.43 7.70 -11.01
N ILE A 168 5.92 7.90 -9.78
CA ILE A 168 5.48 7.20 -8.58
C ILE A 168 5.12 8.20 -7.48
N PRO A 169 4.09 7.94 -6.65
CA PRO A 169 3.17 6.81 -6.69
C PRO A 169 2.37 6.74 -8.01
N CYS A 170 2.18 5.53 -8.55
CA CYS A 170 1.41 5.37 -9.79
C CYS A 170 -0.07 5.62 -9.51
N HIS A 171 -0.73 6.46 -10.32
CA HIS A 171 -2.16 6.75 -10.18
C HIS A 171 -3.02 5.49 -10.22
N ASP A 172 -2.70 4.57 -11.14
CA ASP A 172 -3.44 3.32 -11.33
C ASP A 172 -2.81 2.14 -10.56
N CYS A 173 -2.16 2.42 -9.43
CA CYS A 173 -1.64 1.36 -8.57
C CYS A 173 -2.79 0.46 -8.11
N SER A 174 -2.68 -0.84 -8.35
CA SER A 174 -3.69 -1.82 -7.92
C SER A 174 -3.24 -2.69 -6.75
N THR A 175 -2.10 -2.38 -6.14
CA THR A 175 -1.62 -3.07 -4.94
C THR A 175 -2.58 -2.83 -3.78
N GLU A 176 -2.93 -3.92 -3.08
CA GLU A 176 -3.79 -3.92 -1.90
C GLU A 176 -2.90 -4.06 -0.67
N VAL A 177 -2.99 -3.10 0.24
CA VAL A 177 -2.29 -3.09 1.53
C VAL A 177 -3.33 -2.83 2.61
N ASP A 178 -3.35 -3.68 3.63
CA ASP A 178 -4.35 -3.64 4.71
C ASP A 178 -5.78 -3.60 4.16
N ALA A 179 -6.53 -2.54 4.45
CA ALA A 179 -7.92 -2.37 4.03
C ALA A 179 -8.06 -1.50 2.76
N VAL A 180 -6.96 -1.09 2.12
CA VAL A 180 -6.97 -0.14 1.01
C VAL A 180 -6.34 -0.71 -0.27
N LYS A 181 -6.89 -0.30 -1.41
CA LYS A 181 -6.32 -0.52 -2.74
C LYS A 181 -5.74 0.79 -3.27
N GLY A 182 -4.58 0.73 -3.90
CA GLY A 182 -3.88 1.91 -4.45
C GLY A 182 -2.77 2.44 -3.56
N TYR A 183 -2.35 1.68 -2.56
CA TYR A 183 -1.20 2.02 -1.73
C TYR A 183 0.11 1.61 -2.44
N CYS A 184 0.81 2.57 -3.03
CA CYS A 184 2.03 2.33 -3.79
C CYS A 184 3.24 2.25 -2.87
N ARG A 185 3.95 1.12 -2.87
CA ARG A 185 5.19 0.90 -2.09
C ARG A 185 6.47 1.03 -2.92
N CYS A 186 6.37 1.53 -4.15
CA CYS A 186 7.53 1.81 -4.97
C CYS A 186 8.23 3.08 -4.49
N ARG A 187 9.54 3.18 -4.69
CA ARG A 187 10.34 4.31 -4.23
C ARG A 187 11.39 4.71 -5.26
N TYR A 188 11.85 5.95 -5.17
CA TYR A 188 13.02 6.40 -5.91
C TYR A 188 14.28 5.97 -5.16
N PHE A 189 15.29 5.55 -5.91
CA PHE A 189 16.62 5.28 -5.42
C PHE A 189 17.62 6.17 -6.17
N ALA A 190 18.47 6.88 -5.44
CA ALA A 190 19.48 7.74 -6.06
C ALA A 190 20.55 6.92 -6.77
N VAL A 191 20.93 7.33 -7.98
CA VAL A 191 21.95 6.65 -8.81
C VAL A 191 22.93 7.67 -9.38
N PHE A 192 24.19 7.25 -9.53
CA PHE A 192 25.26 8.04 -10.16
C PHE A 192 25.21 7.93 -11.69
#